data_AF-A0AA37GXS2-F1
#
_entry.id   AF-A0AA37GXS2-F1
#
_cell.length_a   1.000
_cell.length_b   1.000
_cell.length_c   1.000
_cell.angle_alpha   90.00
_cell.angle_beta   90.00
_cell.angle_gamma   90.00
#
_symmetry.space_group_name_H-M   'P 1'
#
loop_
_entity.id
_entity.type
_entity.pdbx_description
1 polymer ?
#
loop_
_entity_poly.entity_id
_entity_poly.type
_entity_poly.pdbx_seq_one_letter_code
_entity_poly.pdbx_strand_id
1 'polypeptide(L)'
;MGLLTSLPKLPLVGSILIVLCSFFTPATAYTELGDDALRAIPSGGDSFDINTGSLLAPILIPRVPGTPGSAKVQQHFVDFFRTNLPEWIIEWHNSTSKTPATGNKDIPFTNLIFRRDPPWAKGGDVEYLTLVAHYDSLYHPEGFIGAIDSAAPCAMLLHAAQNIEEALVKKWKAMEASGDAGSGLEEEKGVQIILLDGEEAWVSWTETDSLYGARALAKSWEDTVHPHSLYKSPLSSISLFLLIDLLGAPNPRIPSYFPTTHWAYKKMAKIEHRMRELGVLETKPKYPFLTDRKKERVGFGGGYVLDDHVPFMERGVEILHIIPTPFPDVWHKIEDDGEHLDLPTVRDWARILTVFAAEWMELDEHLPKGVESEAVAGSSDFRDEL
;
A
#
# COMPACT_ATOMS: atom_id res chain seq x y z
N MET A 1 -60.94 38.31 -16.74
CA MET A 1 -60.18 38.99 -15.66
C MET A 1 -60.34 38.13 -14.42
N GLY A 2 -59.37 37.42 -13.88
CA GLY A 2 -57.92 37.40 -14.03
C GLY A 2 -57.41 36.97 -12.65
N LEU A 3 -56.65 35.88 -12.56
CA LEU A 3 -55.82 35.58 -11.38
C LEU A 3 -54.83 34.47 -11.77
N LEU A 4 -53.70 34.87 -12.37
CA LEU A 4 -52.55 34.01 -12.63
C LEU A 4 -51.31 34.91 -12.64
N THR A 5 -50.89 35.34 -11.45
CA THR A 5 -49.58 35.95 -11.14
C THR A 5 -49.45 35.85 -9.61
N SER A 6 -48.45 35.26 -8.97
CA SER A 6 -47.03 35.27 -9.26
C SER A 6 -46.33 34.16 -8.47
N LEU A 7 -45.46 33.40 -9.11
CA LEU A 7 -44.41 32.63 -8.45
C LEU A 7 -43.13 33.47 -8.47
N PRO A 8 -42.35 33.55 -7.38
CA PRO A 8 -41.10 34.31 -7.38
C PRO A 8 -40.11 33.63 -8.33
N LYS A 9 -39.62 34.39 -9.32
CA LYS A 9 -38.53 33.96 -10.18
C LYS A 9 -37.26 33.91 -9.34
N LEU A 10 -36.83 32.71 -8.93
CA LEU A 10 -35.45 32.51 -8.49
C LEU A 10 -34.53 32.97 -9.63
N PRO A 11 -33.43 33.70 -9.35
CA PRO A 11 -32.53 34.16 -10.39
C PRO A 11 -31.86 32.94 -11.03
N LEU A 12 -32.22 32.66 -12.28
CA LEU A 12 -31.70 31.56 -13.12
C LEU A 12 -30.16 31.50 -13.11
N VAL A 13 -29.51 32.65 -12.92
CA VAL A 13 -28.05 32.80 -12.85
C VAL A 13 -27.45 32.16 -11.59
N GLY A 14 -28.14 32.21 -10.45
CA GLY A 14 -27.66 31.61 -9.20
C GLY A 14 -27.75 30.07 -9.22
N SER A 15 -28.81 29.53 -9.83
CA SER A 15 -28.97 28.08 -10.00
C SER A 15 -27.98 27.50 -11.00
N ILE A 16 -27.61 28.25 -12.05
CA ILE A 16 -26.59 27.84 -13.02
C ILE A 16 -25.19 27.87 -12.39
N LEU A 17 -24.89 28.82 -11.50
CA LEU A 17 -23.59 28.88 -10.82
C LEU A 17 -23.38 27.73 -9.83
N ILE A 18 -24.41 27.35 -9.07
CA ILE A 18 -24.35 26.20 -8.15
C ILE A 18 -24.18 24.89 -8.93
N VAL A 19 -24.93 24.72 -10.03
CA VAL A 19 -24.80 23.54 -10.89
C VAL A 19 -23.43 23.49 -11.59
N LEU A 20 -22.88 24.62 -12.03
CA LEU A 20 -21.52 24.69 -12.60
C LEU A 20 -20.43 24.40 -11.56
N CYS A 21 -20.58 24.81 -10.30
CA CYS A 21 -19.65 24.44 -9.23
C CYS A 21 -19.73 22.93 -8.91
N SER A 22 -20.88 22.27 -9.11
CA SER A 22 -21.02 20.82 -8.97
C SER A 22 -20.47 20.01 -10.15
N PHE A 23 -20.13 20.65 -11.27
CA PHE A 23 -19.61 20.00 -12.48
C PHE A 23 -18.08 20.13 -12.66
N PHE A 24 -17.38 20.78 -11.73
CA PHE A 24 -15.93 21.00 -11.79
C PHE A 24 -15.19 20.53 -10.53
N THR A 25 -15.34 19.25 -10.20
CA THR A 25 -14.21 18.37 -9.87
C THR A 25 -14.74 16.94 -9.89
N PRO A 26 -14.19 16.01 -10.69
CA PRO A 26 -14.09 14.66 -10.15
C PRO A 26 -13.22 14.81 -8.92
N ALA A 27 -13.81 14.73 -7.72
CA ALA A 27 -13.06 14.57 -6.50
C ALA A 27 -12.38 13.20 -6.58
N THR A 28 -11.30 13.11 -7.37
CA THR A 28 -10.37 12.02 -7.23
C THR A 28 -9.71 12.26 -5.88
N ALA A 29 -9.99 11.37 -4.93
CA ALA A 29 -9.49 11.26 -3.56
C ALA A 29 -7.95 11.26 -3.40
N TYR A 30 -7.21 11.70 -4.42
CA TYR A 30 -5.78 11.60 -4.53
C TYR A 30 -5.19 13.00 -4.61
N THR A 31 -4.61 13.45 -3.51
CA THR A 31 -4.01 14.78 -3.36
C THR A 31 -2.49 14.65 -3.39
N GLU A 32 -1.85 15.35 -4.33
CA GLU A 32 -0.40 15.27 -4.50
C GLU A 32 0.32 15.97 -3.34
N LEU A 33 1.35 15.32 -2.78
CA LEU A 33 2.18 15.93 -1.74
C LEU A 33 3.01 17.07 -2.33
N GLY A 34 3.27 18.10 -1.53
CA GLY A 34 4.26 19.12 -1.82
C GLY A 34 5.69 18.56 -1.76
N ASP A 35 6.63 19.23 -2.44
CA ASP A 35 8.02 18.77 -2.52
C ASP A 35 8.70 18.64 -1.15
N ASP A 36 8.34 19.49 -0.18
CA ASP A 36 8.90 19.42 1.18
C ASP A 36 8.41 18.18 1.94
N ALA A 37 7.15 17.78 1.74
CA ALA A 37 6.64 16.54 2.28
C ALA A 37 7.31 15.33 1.61
N LEU A 38 7.52 15.36 0.28
CA LEU A 38 8.29 14.33 -0.43
C LEU A 38 9.72 14.17 0.12
N ARG A 39 10.39 15.29 0.43
CA ARG A 39 11.73 15.28 1.03
C ARG A 39 11.72 14.69 2.45
N ALA A 40 10.66 14.95 3.21
CA ALA A 40 10.55 14.56 4.61
C ALA A 40 10.25 13.07 4.82
N ILE A 41 9.70 12.36 3.83
CA ILE A 41 9.48 10.90 3.95
C ILE A 41 10.83 10.19 4.15
N PRO A 42 11.05 9.48 5.27
CA PRO A 42 12.32 8.85 5.56
C PRO A 42 12.57 7.60 4.72
N SER A 43 13.84 7.29 4.44
CA SER A 43 14.23 6.08 3.69
C SER A 43 14.15 4.79 4.51
N GLY A 44 13.98 4.88 5.82
CA GLY A 44 14.01 3.74 6.75
C GLY A 44 15.42 3.34 7.19
N GLY A 45 16.47 3.70 6.42
CA GLY A 45 17.87 3.54 6.80
C GLY A 45 18.20 2.12 7.30
N ASP A 46 18.77 2.04 8.49
CA ASP A 46 19.22 0.80 9.14
C ASP A 46 18.07 -0.15 9.51
N SER A 47 16.82 0.31 9.52
CA SER A 47 15.66 -0.57 9.78
C SER A 47 15.49 -1.66 8.71
N PHE A 48 16.07 -1.45 7.52
CA PHE A 48 16.15 -2.42 6.43
C PHE A 48 17.47 -3.20 6.38
N ASP A 49 18.37 -3.06 7.36
CA ASP A 49 19.58 -3.88 7.41
C ASP A 49 19.22 -5.38 7.49
N ILE A 50 19.91 -6.21 6.70
CA ILE A 50 19.56 -7.62 6.51
C ILE A 50 19.87 -8.50 7.73
N ASN A 51 20.73 -8.03 8.63
CA ASN A 51 21.17 -8.78 9.80
C ASN A 51 20.56 -8.25 11.10
N THR A 52 20.34 -6.93 11.17
CA THR A 52 20.00 -6.21 12.40
C THR A 52 18.79 -5.29 12.27
N GLY A 53 18.33 -5.04 11.03
CA GLY A 53 17.23 -4.13 10.76
C GLY A 53 15.92 -4.63 11.34
N SER A 54 15.22 -3.76 12.05
CA SER A 54 14.00 -4.12 12.78
C SER A 54 12.82 -4.49 11.88
N LEU A 55 12.82 -4.06 10.60
CA LEU A 55 11.73 -4.34 9.66
C LEU A 55 12.01 -5.58 8.81
N LEU A 56 13.25 -5.76 8.34
CA LEU A 56 13.59 -6.78 7.33
C LEU A 56 14.20 -8.05 7.92
N ALA A 57 15.23 -7.92 8.76
CA ALA A 57 15.98 -9.07 9.26
C ALA A 57 15.12 -10.15 9.95
N PRO A 58 14.07 -9.82 10.73
CA PRO A 58 13.20 -10.84 11.33
C PRO A 58 12.42 -11.70 10.34
N ILE A 59 12.21 -11.21 9.11
CA ILE A 59 11.44 -11.88 8.05
C ILE A 59 12.35 -12.74 7.17
N LEU A 60 13.66 -12.45 7.13
CA LEU A 60 14.69 -13.17 6.34
C LEU A 60 15.04 -14.55 6.93
N ILE A 61 14.02 -15.39 7.10
CA ILE A 61 14.11 -16.79 7.50
C ILE A 61 13.15 -17.62 6.64
N PRO A 62 13.38 -18.94 6.48
CA PRO A 62 12.39 -19.82 5.87
C PRO A 62 11.10 -19.80 6.68
N ARG A 63 9.97 -19.59 5.98
CA ARG A 63 8.68 -19.27 6.59
C ARG A 63 7.51 -19.93 5.85
N VAL A 64 7.75 -21.16 5.37
CA VAL A 64 6.75 -22.07 4.78
C VAL A 64 5.52 -22.20 5.70
N PRO A 65 4.28 -22.21 5.17
CA PRO A 65 3.06 -22.26 5.98
C PRO A 65 3.04 -23.45 6.96
N GLY A 66 2.61 -23.18 8.19
CA GLY A 66 2.53 -24.18 9.27
C GLY A 66 3.87 -24.60 9.91
N THR A 67 4.98 -23.94 9.57
CA THR A 67 6.29 -24.16 10.21
C THR A 67 6.55 -23.20 11.38
N PRO A 68 7.52 -23.50 12.28
CA PRO A 68 7.94 -22.55 13.31
C PRO A 68 8.46 -21.22 12.77
N GLY A 69 9.05 -21.21 11.56
CA GLY A 69 9.52 -20.00 10.90
C GLY A 69 8.37 -19.07 10.51
N SER A 70 7.32 -19.63 9.89
CA SER A 70 6.07 -18.89 9.59
C SER A 70 5.46 -18.28 10.86
N ALA A 71 5.30 -19.07 11.93
CA ALA A 71 4.78 -18.58 13.21
C ALA A 71 5.64 -17.45 13.83
N LYS A 72 6.97 -17.53 13.69
CA LYS A 72 7.89 -16.49 14.18
C LYS A 72 7.73 -15.19 13.40
N VAL A 73 7.57 -15.26 12.07
CA VAL A 73 7.35 -14.08 11.22
C VAL A 73 5.98 -13.46 11.48
N GLN A 74 4.91 -14.27 11.62
CA GLN A 74 3.59 -13.79 12.03
C GLN A 74 3.66 -13.01 13.36
N GLN A 75 4.37 -13.56 14.35
CA GLN A 75 4.54 -12.92 15.65
C GLN A 75 5.33 -11.61 15.54
N HIS A 76 6.37 -11.56 14.70
CA HIS A 76 7.11 -10.33 14.43
C HIS A 76 6.19 -9.21 13.91
N PHE A 77 5.32 -9.50 12.94
CA PHE A 77 4.37 -8.51 12.44
C PHE A 77 3.43 -8.01 13.53
N VAL A 78 2.83 -8.92 14.31
CA VAL A 78 1.91 -8.53 15.38
C VAL A 78 2.60 -7.72 16.47
N ASP A 79 3.82 -8.07 16.85
CA ASP A 79 4.61 -7.33 17.85
C ASP A 79 5.02 -5.95 17.33
N PHE A 80 5.35 -5.84 16.05
CA PHE A 80 5.64 -4.56 15.40
C PHE A 80 4.44 -3.62 15.49
N PHE A 81 3.25 -4.06 15.08
CA PHE A 81 2.04 -3.22 15.13
C PHE A 81 1.64 -2.89 16.57
N ARG A 82 1.64 -3.85 17.49
CA ARG A 82 1.31 -3.59 18.90
C ARG A 82 2.26 -2.57 19.56
N THR A 83 3.54 -2.63 19.21
CA THR A 83 4.56 -1.79 19.83
C THR A 83 4.61 -0.39 19.23
N ASN A 84 4.51 -0.29 17.90
CA ASN A 84 4.75 0.96 17.17
C ASN A 84 3.46 1.65 16.72
N LEU A 85 2.37 0.89 16.58
CA LEU A 85 1.12 1.31 15.93
C LEU A 85 -0.11 0.81 16.72
N PRO A 86 -0.23 1.15 18.02
CA PRO A 86 -1.22 0.53 18.92
C PRO A 86 -2.68 0.80 18.56
N GLU A 87 -2.95 1.83 17.75
CA GLU A 87 -4.30 2.19 17.27
C GLU A 87 -4.70 1.41 16.01
N TRP A 88 -3.81 0.59 15.43
CA TRP A 88 -4.14 -0.28 14.31
C TRP A 88 -4.83 -1.54 14.81
N ILE A 89 -5.96 -1.86 14.18
CA ILE A 89 -6.74 -3.07 14.44
C ILE A 89 -5.99 -4.25 13.81
N ILE A 90 -5.82 -5.34 14.57
CA ILE A 90 -5.15 -6.57 14.11
C ILE A 90 -6.19 -7.70 14.03
N GLU A 91 -6.35 -8.25 12.84
CA GLU A 91 -7.24 -9.37 12.56
C GLU A 91 -6.46 -10.56 11.99
N TRP A 92 -6.87 -11.75 12.41
CA TRP A 92 -6.32 -13.02 11.94
C TRP A 92 -7.38 -13.73 11.11
N HIS A 93 -7.03 -14.13 9.89
CA HIS A 93 -7.89 -14.97 9.07
C HIS A 93 -7.24 -16.35 8.91
N ASN A 94 -7.79 -17.33 9.62
CA ASN A 94 -7.30 -18.70 9.64
C ASN A 94 -8.10 -19.58 8.69
N SER A 95 -7.39 -20.40 7.93
CA SER A 95 -7.96 -21.43 7.07
C SER A 95 -7.08 -22.69 7.08
N THR A 96 -7.60 -23.78 6.54
CA THR A 96 -6.83 -25.02 6.34
C THR A 96 -7.05 -25.53 4.94
N SER A 97 -5.99 -26.08 4.34
CA SER A 97 -6.08 -26.76 3.05
C SER A 97 -5.09 -27.90 2.96
N LYS A 98 -5.36 -28.84 2.05
CA LYS A 98 -4.42 -29.88 1.67
C LYS A 98 -3.52 -29.38 0.56
N THR A 99 -2.28 -29.87 0.53
CA THR A 99 -1.30 -29.53 -0.51
C THR A 99 -0.83 -30.80 -1.19
N PRO A 100 -0.43 -30.74 -2.48
CA PRO A 100 0.08 -31.92 -3.18
C PRO A 100 1.31 -32.54 -2.50
N ALA A 101 2.14 -31.72 -1.84
CA ALA A 101 3.35 -32.18 -1.15
C ALA A 101 3.08 -32.90 0.19
N THR A 102 2.01 -32.54 0.91
CA THR A 102 1.73 -33.09 2.25
C THR A 102 0.59 -34.12 2.27
N GLY A 103 0.05 -34.45 1.09
CA GLY A 103 -0.96 -35.49 0.91
C GLY A 103 -2.26 -35.16 1.65
N ASN A 104 -2.61 -35.99 2.64
CA ASN A 104 -3.85 -35.85 3.41
C ASN A 104 -3.71 -34.99 4.67
N LYS A 105 -2.54 -34.44 4.95
CA LYS A 105 -2.33 -33.55 6.09
C LYS A 105 -2.93 -32.17 5.79
N ASP A 106 -3.81 -31.70 6.67
CA ASP A 106 -4.28 -30.32 6.64
C ASP A 106 -3.15 -29.37 7.06
N ILE A 107 -2.86 -28.40 6.21
CA ILE A 107 -1.88 -27.34 6.46
C ILE A 107 -2.64 -26.08 6.87
N PRO A 108 -2.27 -25.43 7.99
CA PRO A 108 -2.85 -24.15 8.36
C PRO A 108 -2.28 -23.04 7.49
N PHE A 109 -3.17 -22.16 7.03
CA PHE A 109 -2.83 -20.91 6.35
C PHE A 109 -3.48 -19.75 7.10
N THR A 110 -2.70 -18.74 7.41
CA THR A 110 -3.09 -17.66 8.31
C THR A 110 -2.72 -16.31 7.71
N ASN A 111 -3.72 -15.61 7.17
CA ASN A 111 -3.52 -14.23 6.72
C ASN A 111 -3.60 -13.28 7.92
N LEU A 112 -2.79 -12.23 7.88
CA LEU A 112 -2.82 -11.15 8.85
C LEU A 112 -3.36 -9.89 8.18
N ILE A 113 -4.35 -9.27 8.81
CA ILE A 113 -4.98 -8.04 8.33
C ILE A 113 -4.80 -6.96 9.39
N PHE A 114 -4.26 -5.82 8.98
CA PHE A 114 -4.06 -4.65 9.83
C PHE A 114 -4.88 -3.50 9.27
N ARG A 115 -5.70 -2.85 10.09
CA ARG A 115 -6.56 -1.73 9.64
C ARG A 115 -6.34 -0.50 10.48
N ARG A 116 -6.37 0.65 9.81
CA ARG A 116 -6.31 1.96 10.43
C ARG A 116 -7.49 2.79 9.97
N ASP A 117 -8.42 2.97 10.90
CA ASP A 117 -9.71 3.62 10.65
C ASP A 117 -9.72 5.02 11.28
N PRO A 118 -10.53 5.96 10.74
CA PRO A 118 -10.85 7.18 11.46
C PRO A 118 -11.49 6.85 12.83
N PRO A 119 -11.12 7.53 13.93
CA PRO A 119 -11.57 7.18 15.28
C PRO A 119 -13.10 7.12 15.51
N TRP A 120 -13.87 7.86 14.71
CA TRP A 120 -15.33 7.91 14.79
C TRP A 120 -16.04 6.94 13.85
N ALA A 121 -15.33 6.37 12.88
CA ALA A 121 -15.94 5.52 11.87
C ALA A 121 -16.33 4.16 12.45
N LYS A 122 -17.38 3.56 11.88
CA LYS A 122 -17.82 2.22 12.26
C LYS A 122 -17.30 1.20 11.25
N GLY A 123 -17.03 -0.02 11.72
CA GLY A 123 -16.69 -1.15 10.85
C GLY A 123 -17.73 -1.33 9.73
N GLY A 124 -17.25 -1.35 8.49
CA GLY A 124 -18.07 -1.44 7.27
C GLY A 124 -18.44 -0.11 6.62
N ASP A 125 -18.21 1.02 7.28
CA ASP A 125 -18.42 2.37 6.71
C ASP A 125 -17.12 3.02 6.21
N VAL A 126 -15.99 2.31 6.31
CA VAL A 126 -14.67 2.77 5.91
C VAL A 126 -14.26 2.17 4.57
N GLU A 127 -13.83 3.01 3.65
CA GLU A 127 -13.14 2.63 2.42
C GLU A 127 -11.64 2.49 2.68
N TYR A 128 -11.00 1.44 2.15
CA TYR A 128 -9.60 1.16 2.38
C TYR A 128 -8.77 1.27 1.11
N LEU A 129 -7.67 2.03 1.17
CA LEU A 129 -6.49 1.68 0.38
C LEU A 129 -5.91 0.40 0.99
N THR A 130 -5.89 -0.68 0.20
CA THR A 130 -5.42 -1.98 0.67
C THR A 130 -4.05 -2.29 0.08
N LEU A 131 -3.01 -2.25 0.91
CA LEU A 131 -1.64 -2.61 0.54
C LEU A 131 -1.38 -4.07 0.88
N VAL A 132 -0.85 -4.86 -0.07
CA VAL A 132 -0.80 -6.31 0.05
C VAL A 132 0.56 -6.85 -0.36
N ALA A 133 1.03 -7.86 0.37
CA ALA A 133 2.12 -8.74 0.01
C ALA A 133 1.82 -10.13 0.59
N HIS A 134 2.42 -11.18 0.05
CA HIS A 134 2.47 -12.47 0.75
C HIS A 134 3.70 -12.52 1.67
N TYR A 135 3.57 -13.22 2.79
CA TYR A 135 4.67 -13.39 3.75
C TYR A 135 5.17 -14.82 3.84
N ASP A 136 4.56 -15.79 3.19
CA ASP A 136 5.14 -17.13 3.18
C ASP A 136 6.43 -17.17 2.34
N SER A 137 7.07 -18.33 2.33
CA SER A 137 8.21 -18.61 1.45
C SER A 137 7.99 -19.98 0.84
N LEU A 138 8.47 -20.16 -0.40
CA LEU A 138 8.36 -21.40 -1.15
C LEU A 138 8.81 -22.64 -0.36
N TYR A 139 8.09 -23.75 -0.54
CA TYR A 139 8.38 -25.01 0.14
C TYR A 139 9.70 -25.67 -0.30
N HIS A 140 10.05 -25.52 -1.59
CA HIS A 140 11.27 -26.08 -2.18
C HIS A 140 11.95 -25.07 -3.13
N PRO A 141 13.28 -24.87 -3.05
CA PRO A 141 14.25 -25.68 -2.32
C PRO A 141 14.18 -25.50 -0.80
N GLU A 142 14.56 -26.55 -0.04
CA GLU A 142 14.57 -26.46 1.42
C GLU A 142 15.55 -25.36 1.88
N GLY A 143 15.09 -24.52 2.82
CA GLY A 143 15.86 -23.38 3.29
C GLY A 143 15.72 -22.12 2.43
N PHE A 144 14.89 -22.13 1.39
CA PHE A 144 14.53 -20.92 0.64
C PHE A 144 13.94 -19.86 1.58
N ILE A 145 14.53 -18.67 1.52
CA ILE A 145 14.09 -17.52 2.33
C ILE A 145 13.12 -16.68 1.51
N GLY A 146 13.37 -16.42 0.23
CA GLY A 146 12.51 -15.54 -0.56
C GLY A 146 12.64 -14.10 -0.06
N ALA A 147 13.80 -13.50 -0.28
CA ALA A 147 14.10 -12.16 0.19
C ALA A 147 13.36 -11.09 -0.62
N ILE A 148 13.36 -11.19 -1.94
CA ILE A 148 12.47 -10.39 -2.80
C ILE A 148 11.03 -10.91 -2.80
N ASP A 149 10.83 -12.15 -2.36
CA ASP A 149 9.67 -13.01 -2.60
C ASP A 149 9.08 -13.59 -1.29
N SER A 150 8.38 -12.83 -0.45
CA SER A 150 8.18 -11.37 -0.47
C SER A 150 8.59 -10.73 0.87
N ALA A 151 9.77 -11.09 1.41
CA ALA A 151 10.25 -10.53 2.68
C ALA A 151 10.47 -9.01 2.63
N ALA A 152 11.12 -8.51 1.57
CA ALA A 152 11.33 -7.10 1.35
C ALA A 152 10.02 -6.34 1.11
N PRO A 153 9.09 -6.79 0.25
CA PRO A 153 7.72 -6.25 0.19
C PRO A 153 7.03 -6.16 1.54
N CYS A 154 7.04 -7.22 2.36
CA CYS A 154 6.47 -7.17 3.71
C CYS A 154 7.08 -6.05 4.56
N ALA A 155 8.41 -5.92 4.59
CA ALA A 155 9.09 -4.86 5.32
C ALA A 155 8.77 -3.45 4.81
N MET A 156 8.58 -3.29 3.49
CA MET A 156 8.15 -2.01 2.89
C MET A 156 6.75 -1.59 3.37
N LEU A 157 5.82 -2.54 3.54
CA LEU A 157 4.48 -2.25 4.05
C LEU A 157 4.52 -1.82 5.53
N LEU A 158 5.36 -2.46 6.35
CA LEU A 158 5.59 -2.04 7.74
C LEU A 158 6.14 -0.61 7.80
N HIS A 159 7.11 -0.30 6.94
CA HIS A 159 7.67 1.06 6.81
C HIS A 159 6.58 2.07 6.40
N ALA A 160 5.75 1.74 5.42
CA ALA A 160 4.67 2.62 4.99
C ALA A 160 3.69 2.92 6.13
N ALA A 161 3.22 1.89 6.84
CA ALA A 161 2.32 2.04 7.99
C ALA A 161 2.90 2.96 9.06
N GLN A 162 4.16 2.72 9.43
CA GLN A 162 4.83 3.50 10.47
C GLN A 162 4.94 4.98 10.12
N ASN A 163 5.21 5.28 8.86
CA ASN A 163 5.54 6.63 8.42
C ASN A 163 4.33 7.47 7.97
N ILE A 164 3.12 6.90 7.99
CA ILE A 164 1.87 7.65 7.78
C ILE A 164 1.08 7.87 9.08
N GLU A 165 1.33 7.09 10.14
CA GLU A 165 0.50 7.08 11.36
C GLU A 165 0.41 8.45 12.05
N GLU A 166 1.53 9.14 12.26
CA GLU A 166 1.50 10.43 12.95
C GLU A 166 0.66 11.46 12.18
N ALA A 167 0.76 11.45 10.84
CA ALA A 167 0.00 12.35 9.98
C ALA A 167 -1.49 11.99 9.95
N LEU A 168 -1.84 10.70 9.93
CA LEU A 168 -3.23 10.23 10.08
C LEU A 168 -3.85 10.72 11.38
N VAL A 169 -3.14 10.54 12.51
CA VAL A 169 -3.60 10.99 13.83
C VAL A 169 -3.81 12.50 13.87
N LYS A 170 -2.88 13.29 13.30
CA LYS A 170 -3.00 14.74 13.22
C LYS A 170 -4.21 15.15 12.37
N LYS A 171 -4.39 14.53 11.20
CA LYS A 171 -5.52 14.78 10.31
C LYS A 171 -6.85 14.55 11.03
N TRP A 172 -7.02 13.38 11.62
CA TRP A 172 -8.28 13.02 12.25
C TRP A 172 -8.58 13.86 13.48
N LYS A 173 -7.58 14.21 14.31
CA LYS A 173 -7.77 15.18 15.40
C LYS A 173 -8.19 16.56 14.91
N ALA A 174 -7.63 17.03 13.78
CA ALA A 174 -8.01 18.31 13.20
C ALA A 174 -9.47 18.28 12.71
N MET A 175 -9.90 17.18 12.07
CA MET A 175 -11.29 16.97 11.65
C MET A 175 -12.27 16.90 12.82
N GLU A 176 -11.89 16.25 13.93
CA GLU A 176 -12.70 16.26 15.15
C GLU A 176 -12.83 17.67 15.74
N ALA A 177 -11.74 18.44 15.74
CA ALA A 177 -11.73 19.80 16.27
C ALA A 177 -12.52 20.80 15.39
N SER A 178 -12.54 20.62 14.07
CA SER A 178 -13.33 21.45 13.15
C SER A 178 -14.81 21.07 13.12
N GLY A 179 -15.15 19.85 13.56
CA GLY A 179 -16.50 19.29 13.47
C GLY A 179 -16.82 18.61 12.13
N ASP A 180 -15.82 18.41 11.27
CA ASP A 180 -15.97 17.72 9.99
C ASP A 180 -16.00 16.20 10.16
N ALA A 181 -15.45 15.69 11.26
CA ALA A 181 -15.46 14.27 11.63
C ALA A 181 -16.88 13.69 11.66
N GLY A 182 -17.13 12.68 10.82
CA GLY A 182 -18.43 12.00 10.75
C GLY A 182 -19.58 12.90 10.25
N SER A 183 -19.28 14.04 9.63
CA SER A 183 -20.27 14.97 9.08
C SER A 183 -21.07 14.38 7.92
N GLY A 184 -20.56 13.30 7.30
CA GLY A 184 -21.13 12.68 6.11
C GLY A 184 -20.92 13.48 4.83
N LEU A 185 -20.08 14.51 4.86
CA LEU A 185 -19.70 15.30 3.67
C LEU A 185 -18.71 14.55 2.77
N GLU A 186 -17.89 13.69 3.36
CA GLU A 186 -16.91 12.84 2.68
C GLU A 186 -17.05 11.39 3.16
N GLU A 187 -16.65 10.43 2.33
CA GLU A 187 -16.55 9.02 2.72
C GLU A 187 -15.38 8.83 3.68
N GLU A 188 -15.57 7.95 4.67
CA GLU A 188 -14.54 7.67 5.66
C GLU A 188 -13.45 6.79 5.04
N LYS A 189 -12.21 7.28 4.99
CA LYS A 189 -11.08 6.55 4.39
C LYS A 189 -10.16 6.02 5.47
N GLY A 190 -9.70 4.79 5.29
CA GLY A 190 -8.69 4.13 6.11
C GLY A 190 -7.60 3.48 5.26
N VAL A 191 -6.62 2.91 5.95
CA VAL A 191 -5.56 2.11 5.32
C VAL A 191 -5.66 0.69 5.84
N GLN A 192 -5.57 -0.28 4.93
CA GLN A 192 -5.53 -1.69 5.25
C GLN A 192 -4.22 -2.28 4.73
N ILE A 193 -3.56 -3.11 5.54
CA ILE A 193 -2.45 -3.95 5.12
C ILE A 193 -2.88 -5.40 5.24
N ILE A 194 -2.66 -6.19 4.19
CA ILE A 194 -2.88 -7.64 4.22
C ILE A 194 -1.54 -8.32 3.96
N LEU A 195 -1.13 -9.17 4.89
CA LEU A 195 -0.02 -10.09 4.72
C LEU A 195 -0.61 -11.49 4.52
N LEU A 196 -0.59 -11.95 3.27
CA LEU A 196 -1.19 -13.20 2.83
C LEU A 196 -0.27 -14.40 3.09
N ASP A 197 -0.85 -15.56 3.36
CA ASP A 197 -0.13 -16.81 3.60
C ASP A 197 -0.44 -17.83 2.50
N GLY A 198 0.55 -18.63 2.12
CA GLY A 198 0.41 -19.66 1.11
C GLY A 198 0.08 -19.12 -0.27
N GLU A 199 0.72 -18.04 -0.70
CA GLU A 199 0.71 -17.64 -2.11
C GLU A 199 1.30 -18.79 -2.95
N GLU A 200 2.38 -19.37 -2.45
CA GLU A 200 3.24 -20.26 -3.20
C GLU A 200 2.63 -21.63 -3.47
N ALA A 201 3.01 -22.18 -4.62
CA ALA A 201 2.73 -23.57 -4.96
C ALA A 201 3.63 -24.52 -4.15
N TRP A 202 3.06 -25.62 -3.64
CA TRP A 202 3.85 -26.62 -2.92
C TRP A 202 4.58 -27.58 -3.86
N VAL A 203 4.05 -27.80 -5.06
CA VAL A 203 4.68 -28.65 -6.09
C VAL A 203 4.66 -27.99 -7.46
N SER A 204 3.50 -27.52 -7.92
CA SER A 204 3.36 -26.91 -9.25
C SER A 204 2.21 -25.93 -9.27
N TRP A 205 2.48 -24.73 -9.78
CA TRP A 205 1.48 -23.67 -9.88
C TRP A 205 0.25 -24.12 -10.66
N THR A 206 -0.87 -24.27 -9.95
CA THR A 206 -2.19 -24.59 -10.51
C THR A 206 -3.27 -23.87 -9.70
N GLU A 207 -4.50 -23.81 -10.21
CA GLU A 207 -5.65 -23.22 -9.52
C GLU A 207 -5.87 -23.75 -8.07
N THR A 208 -5.46 -24.99 -7.82
CA THR A 208 -5.59 -25.65 -6.50
C THR A 208 -4.30 -25.74 -5.69
N ASP A 209 -3.15 -25.49 -6.31
CA ASP A 209 -1.81 -25.50 -5.71
C ASP A 209 -1.14 -24.15 -5.94
N SER A 210 -1.77 -23.11 -5.38
CA SER A 210 -1.33 -21.72 -5.30
C SER A 210 -2.40 -20.90 -4.55
N LEU A 211 -2.07 -19.69 -4.12
CA LEU A 211 -3.00 -18.66 -3.65
C LEU A 211 -3.94 -19.14 -2.53
N TYR A 212 -3.45 -20.00 -1.63
CA TYR A 212 -4.26 -20.64 -0.59
C TYR A 212 -4.92 -19.61 0.33
N GLY A 213 -4.14 -18.69 0.87
CA GLY A 213 -4.62 -17.63 1.75
C GLY A 213 -5.50 -16.62 1.03
N ALA A 214 -5.09 -16.14 -0.15
CA ALA A 214 -5.89 -15.23 -0.97
C ALA A 214 -7.25 -15.81 -1.35
N ARG A 215 -7.31 -17.05 -1.87
CA ARG A 215 -8.57 -17.71 -2.25
C ARG A 215 -9.49 -17.87 -1.04
N ALA A 216 -8.95 -18.30 0.10
CA ALA A 216 -9.74 -18.47 1.32
C ALA A 216 -10.28 -17.12 1.84
N LEU A 217 -9.45 -16.07 1.86
CA LEU A 217 -9.83 -14.74 2.34
C LEU A 217 -10.87 -14.09 1.43
N ALA A 218 -10.64 -14.07 0.12
CA ALA A 218 -11.56 -13.49 -0.85
C ALA A 218 -12.93 -14.17 -0.79
N LYS A 219 -12.96 -15.50 -0.63
CA LYS A 219 -14.22 -16.25 -0.44
C LYS A 219 -14.91 -15.89 0.88
N SER A 220 -14.16 -15.85 1.98
CA SER A 220 -14.68 -15.50 3.30
C SER A 220 -15.28 -14.09 3.33
N TRP A 221 -14.61 -13.12 2.69
CA TRP A 221 -15.08 -11.75 2.57
C TRP A 221 -16.26 -11.59 1.60
N GLU A 222 -16.36 -12.41 0.56
CA GLU A 222 -17.56 -12.48 -0.29
C GLU A 222 -18.79 -12.94 0.50
N ASP A 223 -18.61 -13.90 1.41
CA ASP A 223 -19.69 -14.45 2.26
C ASP A 223 -20.03 -13.56 3.47
N THR A 224 -19.18 -12.58 3.78
CA THR A 224 -19.37 -11.67 4.91
C THR A 224 -20.23 -10.48 4.50
N VAL A 225 -21.37 -10.30 5.18
CA VAL A 225 -22.28 -9.18 4.95
C VAL A 225 -22.14 -8.16 6.07
N HIS A 226 -21.99 -6.88 5.71
CA HIS A 226 -22.08 -5.74 6.63
C HIS A 226 -23.47 -5.11 6.55
N PRO A 227 -24.45 -5.57 7.37
CA PRO A 227 -25.81 -5.05 7.31
C PRO A 227 -25.81 -3.59 7.77
N HIS A 228 -26.55 -2.75 7.03
CA HIS A 228 -26.70 -1.32 7.31
C HIS A 228 -25.44 -0.46 7.19
N SER A 229 -24.34 -1.00 6.66
CA SER A 229 -23.12 -0.24 6.37
C SER A 229 -23.08 0.31 4.94
N LEU A 230 -22.21 1.29 4.68
CA LEU A 230 -21.95 1.84 3.35
C LEU A 230 -21.41 0.75 2.40
N TYR A 231 -20.37 0.05 2.82
CA TYR A 231 -19.78 -1.07 2.08
C TYR A 231 -20.39 -2.39 2.55
N LYS A 232 -21.03 -3.12 1.62
CA LYS A 232 -21.87 -4.31 1.92
C LYS A 232 -21.09 -5.55 2.29
N SER A 233 -19.80 -5.58 1.98
CA SER A 233 -18.86 -6.64 2.36
C SER A 233 -17.46 -6.05 2.52
N PRO A 234 -16.52 -6.75 3.18
CA PRO A 234 -15.12 -6.34 3.21
C PRO A 234 -14.50 -6.17 1.82
N LEU A 235 -14.93 -6.95 0.81
CA LEU A 235 -14.48 -6.77 -0.58
C LEU A 235 -14.89 -5.42 -1.13
N SER A 236 -16.14 -5.01 -0.91
CA SER A 236 -16.65 -3.75 -1.42
C SER A 236 -16.02 -2.52 -0.75
N SER A 237 -15.41 -2.67 0.43
CA SER A 237 -14.65 -1.60 1.08
C SER A 237 -13.24 -1.41 0.51
N ILE A 238 -12.78 -2.24 -0.44
CA ILE A 238 -11.46 -2.08 -1.04
C ILE A 238 -11.56 -1.06 -2.19
N SER A 239 -11.05 0.15 -1.97
CA SER A 239 -10.96 1.18 -3.02
C SER A 239 -9.92 0.83 -4.10
N LEU A 240 -8.80 0.26 -3.66
CA LEU A 240 -7.70 -0.19 -4.50
C LEU A 240 -6.95 -1.30 -3.75
N PHE A 241 -6.76 -2.42 -4.43
CA PHE A 241 -5.90 -3.52 -3.99
C PHE A 241 -4.53 -3.36 -4.64
N LEU A 242 -3.58 -2.81 -3.89
CA LEU A 242 -2.21 -2.58 -4.32
C LEU A 242 -1.34 -3.75 -3.84
N LEU A 243 -1.08 -4.69 -4.74
CA LEU A 243 -0.24 -5.86 -4.49
C LEU A 243 1.19 -5.56 -4.92
N ILE A 244 2.14 -5.71 -4.00
CA ILE A 244 3.58 -5.64 -4.28
C ILE A 244 4.19 -7.03 -4.14
N ASP A 245 5.00 -7.40 -5.13
CA ASP A 245 5.65 -8.71 -5.19
C ASP A 245 6.98 -8.63 -5.96
N LEU A 246 7.91 -9.52 -5.62
CA LEU A 246 9.25 -9.65 -6.21
C LEU A 246 10.07 -8.35 -6.24
N LEU A 247 9.93 -7.51 -5.21
CA LEU A 247 10.65 -6.24 -5.09
C LEU A 247 11.89 -6.36 -4.21
N GLY A 248 13.00 -5.76 -4.66
CA GLY A 248 14.25 -5.67 -3.90
C GLY A 248 15.49 -5.93 -4.73
N ALA A 249 15.34 -6.53 -5.91
CA ALA A 249 16.40 -6.63 -6.91
C ALA A 249 16.66 -5.27 -7.59
N PRO A 250 17.89 -5.00 -8.08
CA PRO A 250 18.24 -3.71 -8.66
C PRO A 250 17.57 -3.47 -10.03
N ASN A 251 17.20 -2.22 -10.30
CA ASN A 251 16.64 -1.76 -11.58
C ASN A 251 15.39 -2.54 -12.07
N PRO A 252 14.36 -2.74 -11.22
CA PRO A 252 13.15 -3.44 -11.62
C PRO A 252 12.42 -2.67 -12.73
N ARG A 253 11.71 -3.39 -13.59
CA ARG A 253 10.85 -2.82 -14.63
C ARG A 253 9.42 -3.22 -14.33
N ILE A 254 8.63 -2.30 -13.79
CA ILE A 254 7.24 -2.54 -13.45
C ILE A 254 6.38 -2.05 -14.62
N PRO A 255 5.72 -2.92 -15.39
CA PRO A 255 4.73 -2.50 -16.39
C PRO A 255 3.38 -2.18 -15.71
N SER A 256 2.46 -1.58 -16.45
CA SER A 256 1.08 -1.42 -15.99
C SER A 256 0.19 -2.51 -16.58
N TYR A 257 -0.32 -3.39 -15.71
CA TYR A 257 -1.09 -4.58 -16.09
C TYR A 257 -2.56 -4.32 -16.35
N PHE A 258 -3.20 -3.40 -15.63
CA PHE A 258 -4.65 -3.22 -15.67
C PHE A 258 -5.07 -1.83 -16.19
N PRO A 259 -5.98 -1.76 -17.18
CA PRO A 259 -6.43 -0.48 -17.73
C PRO A 259 -7.30 0.34 -16.78
N THR A 260 -8.03 -0.33 -15.87
CA THR A 260 -8.95 0.30 -14.91
C THR A 260 -8.20 1.08 -13.84
N THR A 261 -7.05 0.58 -13.38
CA THR A 261 -6.19 1.21 -12.37
C THR A 261 -4.95 1.90 -12.94
N HIS A 262 -4.80 1.99 -14.27
CA HIS A 262 -3.67 2.65 -14.91
C HIS A 262 -3.49 4.11 -14.47
N TRP A 263 -4.57 4.79 -14.10
CA TRP A 263 -4.49 6.14 -13.54
C TRP A 263 -3.70 6.18 -12.22
N ALA A 264 -3.89 5.19 -11.33
CA ALA A 264 -3.18 5.06 -10.06
C ALA A 264 -1.71 4.69 -10.31
N TYR A 265 -1.44 3.79 -11.27
CA TYR A 265 -0.09 3.51 -11.74
C TYR A 265 0.64 4.78 -12.19
N LYS A 266 -0.03 5.63 -12.99
CA LYS A 266 0.57 6.90 -13.46
C LYS A 266 0.84 7.88 -12.33
N LYS A 267 0.01 7.88 -11.28
CA LYS A 267 0.24 8.68 -10.08
C LYS A 267 1.48 8.20 -9.31
N MET A 268 1.62 6.89 -9.10
CA MET A 268 2.85 6.30 -8.54
C MET A 268 4.09 6.58 -9.40
N ALA A 269 3.98 6.50 -10.73
CA ALA A 269 5.07 6.85 -11.64
C ALA A 269 5.45 8.34 -11.58
N LYS A 270 4.48 9.21 -11.29
CA LYS A 270 4.73 10.64 -11.05
C LYS A 270 5.45 10.87 -9.73
N ILE A 271 5.10 10.13 -8.67
CA ILE A 271 5.83 10.13 -7.40
C ILE A 271 7.30 9.76 -7.63
N GLU A 272 7.56 8.62 -8.27
CA GLU A 272 8.93 8.20 -8.57
C GLU A 272 9.70 9.30 -9.31
N HIS A 273 9.09 9.86 -10.37
CA HIS A 273 9.72 10.91 -11.15
C HIS A 273 10.08 12.13 -10.32
N ARG A 274 9.14 12.65 -9.52
CA ARG A 274 9.35 13.83 -8.68
C ARG A 274 10.42 13.57 -7.62
N MET A 275 10.37 12.42 -6.94
CA MET A 275 11.36 12.07 -5.92
C MET A 275 12.77 11.92 -6.50
N ARG A 276 12.89 11.43 -7.75
CA ARG A 276 14.18 11.42 -8.47
C ARG A 276 14.66 12.82 -8.84
N GLU A 277 13.78 13.72 -9.30
CA GLU A 277 14.13 15.11 -9.58
C GLU A 277 14.59 15.87 -8.33
N LEU A 278 13.97 15.57 -7.19
CA LEU A 278 14.35 16.09 -5.88
C LEU A 278 15.66 15.49 -5.34
N GLY A 279 16.19 14.45 -5.99
CA GLY A 279 17.42 13.76 -5.59
C GLY A 279 17.29 13.01 -4.26
N VAL A 280 16.07 12.64 -3.86
CA VAL A 280 15.83 11.98 -2.58
C VAL A 280 15.88 10.46 -2.68
N LEU A 281 15.62 9.88 -3.86
CA LEU A 281 15.83 8.44 -4.07
C LEU A 281 17.32 8.10 -4.19
N GLU A 282 17.73 6.99 -3.59
CA GLU A 282 19.12 6.55 -3.50
C GLU A 282 19.62 5.98 -4.83
N THR A 283 18.77 5.22 -5.51
CA THR A 283 19.13 4.58 -6.79
C THR A 283 19.19 5.58 -7.94
N LYS A 284 20.06 5.30 -8.91
CA LYS A 284 20.20 6.08 -10.15
C LYS A 284 20.03 5.17 -11.37
N PRO A 285 18.85 4.54 -11.55
CA PRO A 285 18.65 3.61 -12.64
C PRO A 285 18.65 4.34 -13.98
N LYS A 286 19.06 3.64 -15.04
CA LYS A 286 19.05 4.19 -16.40
C LYS A 286 17.63 4.51 -16.89
N TYR A 287 16.65 3.74 -16.42
CA TYR A 287 15.23 3.89 -16.72
C TYR A 287 14.44 3.95 -15.40
N PRO A 288 13.31 4.67 -15.34
CA PRO A 288 12.46 4.63 -14.16
C PRO A 288 11.92 3.21 -13.93
N PHE A 289 11.66 2.88 -12.67
CA PHE A 289 11.06 1.61 -12.27
C PHE A 289 9.67 1.46 -12.88
N LEU A 290 8.85 2.51 -12.81
CA LEU A 290 7.51 2.54 -13.41
C LEU A 290 7.59 2.92 -14.90
N THR A 291 7.84 1.90 -15.72
CA THR A 291 8.17 2.05 -17.16
C THR A 291 7.02 2.53 -18.06
N ASP A 292 5.77 2.24 -17.69
CA ASP A 292 4.57 2.48 -18.51
C ASP A 292 3.90 3.85 -18.24
N ARG A 293 4.61 4.82 -17.64
CA ARG A 293 4.05 6.13 -17.26
C ARG A 293 3.41 6.92 -18.43
N LYS A 294 3.83 6.62 -19.66
CA LYS A 294 3.35 7.23 -20.91
C LYS A 294 2.41 6.32 -21.72
N LYS A 295 2.07 5.14 -21.20
CA LYS A 295 1.16 4.21 -21.87
C LYS A 295 -0.21 4.84 -22.00
N GLU A 296 -0.84 4.65 -23.15
CA GLU A 296 -2.23 5.08 -23.38
C GLU A 296 -3.20 4.02 -22.85
N ARG A 297 -4.51 4.31 -22.82
CA ARG A 297 -5.53 3.32 -22.37
C ARG A 297 -5.72 2.13 -23.33
N VAL A 298 -4.82 1.97 -24.30
CA VAL A 298 -4.76 0.89 -25.29
C VAL A 298 -3.41 0.19 -25.18
N GLY A 299 -3.33 -1.09 -25.56
CA GLY A 299 -2.07 -1.84 -25.53
C GLY A 299 -1.74 -2.52 -24.19
N PHE A 300 -2.75 -2.87 -23.40
CA PHE A 300 -2.61 -3.74 -22.23
C PHE A 300 -2.46 -5.24 -22.56
N GLY A 301 -2.21 -5.59 -23.83
CA GLY A 301 -2.05 -6.97 -24.29
C GLY A 301 -0.73 -7.66 -23.88
N GLY A 302 -0.08 -7.19 -22.81
CA GLY A 302 1.11 -7.81 -22.22
C GLY A 302 0.75 -8.96 -21.28
N GLY A 303 1.74 -9.80 -20.95
CA GLY A 303 1.55 -11.01 -20.12
C GLY A 303 0.86 -10.70 -18.79
N TYR A 304 -0.21 -11.45 -18.53
CA TYR A 304 -0.91 -11.49 -17.25
C TYR A 304 -0.11 -12.38 -16.30
N VAL A 305 0.23 -11.88 -15.12
CA VAL A 305 0.90 -12.65 -14.07
C VAL A 305 -0.17 -13.13 -13.10
N LEU A 306 -0.17 -14.43 -12.79
CA LEU A 306 -1.03 -14.98 -11.73
C LEU A 306 -0.36 -14.73 -10.40
N ASP A 307 -1.12 -14.23 -9.44
CA ASP A 307 -0.66 -13.85 -8.10
C ASP A 307 -1.91 -13.64 -7.20
N ASP A 308 -1.72 -13.34 -5.92
CA ASP A 308 -2.71 -13.19 -4.85
C ASP A 308 -3.88 -12.23 -5.15
N HIS A 309 -3.72 -11.33 -6.12
CA HIS A 309 -4.81 -10.45 -6.55
C HIS A 309 -5.92 -11.21 -7.30
N VAL A 310 -5.64 -12.36 -7.90
CA VAL A 310 -6.57 -13.09 -8.79
C VAL A 310 -7.93 -13.33 -8.12
N PRO A 311 -8.03 -13.90 -6.90
CA PRO A 311 -9.33 -14.21 -6.29
C PRO A 311 -10.14 -12.97 -5.91
N PHE A 312 -9.47 -11.84 -5.67
CA PHE A 312 -10.11 -10.55 -5.39
C PHE A 312 -10.61 -9.89 -6.68
N MET A 313 -9.79 -9.93 -7.74
CA MET A 313 -10.12 -9.38 -9.05
C MET A 313 -11.34 -10.10 -9.67
N GLU A 314 -11.40 -11.43 -9.55
CA GLU A 314 -12.56 -12.22 -9.99
C GLU A 314 -13.87 -11.81 -9.30
N ARG A 315 -13.77 -11.17 -8.13
CA ARG A 315 -14.90 -10.65 -7.34
C ARG A 315 -15.12 -9.14 -7.54
N GLY A 316 -14.47 -8.55 -8.53
CA GLY A 316 -14.67 -7.16 -8.95
C GLY A 316 -13.83 -6.13 -8.21
N VAL A 317 -12.80 -6.54 -7.47
CA VAL A 317 -11.88 -5.60 -6.81
C VAL A 317 -10.90 -5.00 -7.84
N GLU A 318 -10.68 -3.70 -7.75
CA GLU A 318 -9.73 -2.97 -8.60
C GLU A 318 -8.27 -3.22 -8.15
N ILE A 319 -7.42 -3.68 -9.08
CA ILE A 319 -6.06 -4.14 -8.77
C ILE A 319 -5.00 -3.20 -9.33
N LEU A 320 -4.05 -2.78 -8.50
CA LEU A 320 -2.76 -2.24 -8.93
C LEU A 320 -1.65 -3.25 -8.56
N HIS A 321 -1.17 -4.00 -9.55
CA HIS A 321 -0.13 -5.01 -9.35
C HIS A 321 1.24 -4.42 -9.66
N ILE A 322 2.10 -4.37 -8.65
CA ILE A 322 3.47 -3.88 -8.70
C ILE A 322 4.41 -5.09 -8.58
N ILE A 323 4.62 -5.72 -9.72
CA ILE A 323 5.56 -6.83 -9.89
C ILE A 323 6.44 -6.55 -11.11
N PRO A 324 7.75 -6.84 -11.08
CA PRO A 324 8.62 -6.63 -12.22
C PRO A 324 8.33 -7.59 -13.39
N THR A 325 8.66 -7.16 -14.60
CA THR A 325 8.76 -8.04 -15.77
C THR A 325 9.98 -7.64 -16.63
N PRO A 326 10.97 -8.53 -16.83
CA PRO A 326 11.05 -9.90 -16.31
C PRO A 326 11.18 -9.94 -14.78
N PHE A 327 10.90 -11.12 -14.19
CA PHE A 327 11.18 -11.37 -12.77
C PHE A 327 12.69 -11.29 -12.50
N PRO A 328 13.11 -10.98 -11.26
CA PRO A 328 14.52 -10.94 -10.92
C PRO A 328 15.22 -12.28 -11.16
N ASP A 329 16.51 -12.23 -11.50
CA ASP A 329 17.27 -13.42 -11.87
C ASP A 329 17.38 -14.47 -10.75
N VAL A 330 17.17 -14.07 -9.48
CA VAL A 330 17.20 -14.94 -8.30
C VAL A 330 15.86 -15.62 -8.00
N TRP A 331 14.77 -15.23 -8.68
CA TRP A 331 13.43 -15.75 -8.42
C TRP A 331 13.38 -17.29 -8.38
N HIS A 332 12.81 -17.84 -7.31
CA HIS A 332 12.72 -19.28 -6.98
C HIS A 332 14.07 -20.02 -6.90
N LYS A 333 15.18 -19.31 -6.64
CA LYS A 333 16.50 -19.90 -6.39
C LYS A 333 16.95 -19.65 -4.96
N ILE A 334 17.82 -20.50 -4.43
CA ILE A 334 18.29 -20.37 -3.04
C ILE A 334 19.06 -19.06 -2.80
N GLU A 335 19.59 -18.47 -3.86
CA GLU A 335 20.24 -17.15 -3.86
C GLU A 335 19.27 -15.98 -3.68
N ASP A 336 17.96 -16.21 -3.64
CA ASP A 336 17.00 -15.21 -3.17
C ASP A 336 17.07 -15.08 -1.63
N ASP A 337 18.18 -14.50 -1.18
CA ASP A 337 18.55 -14.23 0.20
C ASP A 337 18.78 -12.73 0.45
N GLY A 338 19.02 -12.37 1.71
CA GLY A 338 19.25 -10.97 2.08
C GLY A 338 20.47 -10.33 1.40
N GLU A 339 21.52 -11.10 1.12
CA GLU A 339 22.78 -10.59 0.54
C GLU A 339 22.61 -10.17 -0.94
N HIS A 340 21.60 -10.70 -1.62
CA HIS A 340 21.29 -10.36 -3.02
C HIS A 340 20.25 -9.23 -3.17
N LEU A 341 19.73 -8.69 -2.06
CA LEU A 341 18.91 -7.48 -2.09
C LEU A 341 19.75 -6.25 -2.44
N ASP A 342 19.22 -5.40 -3.32
CA ASP A 342 19.70 -4.03 -3.49
C ASP A 342 18.97 -3.13 -2.48
N LEU A 343 19.56 -2.97 -1.29
CA LEU A 343 18.96 -2.16 -0.22
C LEU A 343 18.60 -0.72 -0.64
N PRO A 344 19.37 -0.02 -1.51
CA PRO A 344 18.92 1.25 -2.07
C PRO A 344 17.59 1.14 -2.84
N THR A 345 17.40 0.11 -3.68
CA THR A 345 16.12 -0.15 -4.35
C THR A 345 15.01 -0.48 -3.36
N VAL A 346 15.30 -1.26 -2.31
CA VAL A 346 14.32 -1.58 -1.25
C VAL A 346 13.83 -0.31 -0.57
N ARG A 347 14.76 0.56 -0.14
CA ARG A 347 14.44 1.82 0.52
C ARG A 347 13.72 2.81 -0.40
N ASP A 348 14.08 2.85 -1.68
CA ASP A 348 13.37 3.69 -2.67
C ASP A 348 11.92 3.26 -2.85
N TRP A 349 11.65 1.95 -2.97
CA TRP A 349 10.28 1.43 -3.04
C TRP A 349 9.50 1.71 -1.77
N ALA A 350 10.10 1.50 -0.60
CA ALA A 350 9.48 1.81 0.69
C ALA A 350 9.01 3.28 0.71
N ARG A 351 9.85 4.22 0.26
CA ARG A 351 9.47 5.64 0.18
C ARG A 351 8.37 5.93 -0.83
N ILE A 352 8.45 5.35 -2.03
CA ILE A 352 7.42 5.54 -3.08
C ILE A 352 6.06 5.04 -2.58
N LEU A 353 6.02 3.90 -1.89
CA LEU A 353 4.81 3.33 -1.30
C LEU A 353 4.27 4.20 -0.16
N THR A 354 5.13 4.69 0.74
CA THR A 354 4.73 5.63 1.79
C THR A 354 4.12 6.90 1.22
N VAL A 355 4.75 7.50 0.19
CA VAL A 355 4.20 8.68 -0.48
C VAL A 355 2.88 8.36 -1.15
N PHE A 356 2.77 7.22 -1.86
CA PHE A 356 1.52 6.85 -2.52
C PHE A 356 0.37 6.72 -1.52
N ALA A 357 0.60 6.06 -0.38
CA ALA A 357 -0.37 5.96 0.70
C ALA A 357 -0.71 7.33 1.30
N ALA A 358 0.29 8.20 1.50
CA ALA A 358 0.07 9.55 2.02
C ALA A 358 -0.70 10.47 1.05
N GLU A 359 -0.47 10.36 -0.26
CA GLU A 359 -1.25 11.08 -1.28
C GLU A 359 -2.70 10.57 -1.34
N TRP A 360 -2.90 9.26 -1.20
CA TRP A 360 -4.23 8.64 -1.13
C TRP A 360 -5.03 9.05 0.12
N MET A 361 -4.33 9.19 1.24
CA MET A 361 -4.91 9.60 2.52
C MET A 361 -4.94 11.13 2.70
N GLU A 362 -4.46 11.88 1.71
CA GLU A 362 -4.45 13.34 1.65
C GLU A 362 -3.76 13.97 2.88
N LEU A 363 -2.49 13.58 3.10
CA LEU A 363 -1.76 13.88 4.34
C LEU A 363 -0.77 15.05 4.24
N ASP A 364 -0.72 15.81 3.14
CA ASP A 364 0.31 16.84 2.92
C ASP A 364 0.42 17.86 4.06
N GLU A 365 -0.71 18.35 4.56
CA GLU A 365 -0.75 19.36 5.62
C GLU A 365 -0.33 18.80 7.00
N HIS A 366 -0.30 17.48 7.14
CA HIS A 366 -0.08 16.79 8.41
C HIS A 366 1.27 16.06 8.48
N LEU A 367 1.95 15.92 7.34
CA LEU A 367 3.31 15.42 7.27
C LEU A 367 4.31 16.47 7.78
N PRO A 368 5.44 16.04 8.37
CA PRO A 368 6.53 16.97 8.69
C PRO A 368 7.00 17.67 7.41
N LYS A 369 7.08 19.00 7.43
CA LYS A 369 7.72 19.79 6.37
C LYS A 369 9.13 20.10 6.87
N GLY A 370 10.15 19.72 6.11
CA GLY A 370 11.55 19.93 6.50
C GLY A 370 11.75 21.37 6.96
N VAL A 371 12.34 21.56 8.14
CA VAL A 371 12.58 22.87 8.75
C VAL A 371 13.28 23.76 7.72
N GLU A 372 12.67 24.90 7.36
CA GLU A 372 13.36 25.99 6.66
C GLU A 372 14.64 26.26 7.44
N SER A 373 15.81 26.01 6.81
CA SER A 373 17.08 26.34 7.41
C SER A 373 17.02 27.80 7.84
N GLU A 374 17.04 28.05 9.15
CA GLU A 374 17.13 29.40 9.70
C GLU A 374 18.24 30.13 8.95
N ALA A 375 17.86 31.21 8.28
CA ALA A 375 18.77 32.09 7.61
C ALA A 375 19.89 32.45 8.57
N VAL A 376 21.13 32.22 8.12
CA VAL A 376 22.36 32.67 8.75
C VAL A 376 22.21 34.14 9.14
N ALA A 377 21.90 34.38 10.42
CA ALA A 377 21.98 35.71 11.01
C ALA A 377 23.46 36.06 11.02
N GLY A 378 23.79 37.08 10.23
CA GLY A 378 25.16 37.47 9.91
C GLY A 378 26.05 37.64 11.14
N SER A 379 27.26 37.09 11.04
CA SER A 379 28.39 37.55 11.84
C SER A 379 28.60 39.04 11.54
N SER A 380 28.23 39.88 12.49
CA SER A 380 28.61 41.28 12.48
C SER A 380 30.12 41.39 12.72
N ASP A 381 30.74 42.18 11.84
CA ASP A 381 32.09 42.70 11.89
C ASP A 381 32.63 42.92 13.31
N PHE A 382 33.71 42.21 13.65
CA PHE A 382 34.72 42.74 14.56
C PHE A 382 35.80 43.41 13.70
N ARG A 383 35.74 44.74 13.63
CA ARG A 383 36.87 45.58 13.24
C ARG A 383 37.03 46.70 14.26
N ASP A 384 38.19 46.66 14.91
CA ASP A 384 39.04 47.75 15.39
C ASP A 384 38.38 49.03 15.92
N GLU A 385 38.70 49.38 17.18
CA GLU A 385 39.49 50.58 17.47
C GLU A 385 39.94 50.63 18.95
N LEU A 386 41.28 50.81 19.10
CA LEU A 386 42.06 51.37 20.22
C LEU A 386 42.26 50.59 21.54
#